data_AF-A0A224XRA3-F1
#
_entry.id   AF-A0A224XRA3-F1
#
_cell.length_a   1.000
_cell.length_b   1.000
_cell.length_c   1.000
_cell.angle_alpha   90.00
_cell.angle_beta   90.00
_cell.angle_gamma   90.00
#
_symmetry.space_group_name_H-M   'P 1'
#
loop_
_entity.id
_entity.type
_entity.pdbx_description
1 polymer ?
#
loop_
_entity_poly.entity_id
_entity_poly.type
_entity_poly.pdbx_seq_one_letter_code
_entity_poly.pdbx_strand_id
1 'polypeptide(L)'
;QLLMAGGFELRKWASNCPALLQDLPSDHCRPSSSEDALCFDRDPVLKILGLGWNPGSDNFFYAVRMSEAAYTKRTVLSQMARIFDPLGWLTPVTFKAKLFFRHLCRLQLDWDQPLPEEFVNPWHDFQQHIPDLGRIRIPRRLPEISPSSVHHLVGFCDASESGYAAVIYFHTASPAGQPHVHLLTAKSKVAPNKAISLPRLELCGAHLLAKLLHAVSSRMLPQLEASIVAFCDSTVALAWIRGESHRWKTFVGNRVADIQDLIPHHSWRHVSTTDNPADCASRGIAPHHLQHHPLWWNGPSWLAFASENWPNTPATVDTDSVQQEAKPPPMFVLTVTASDDDYINRFSSF
;
A
#
# COMPACT_ATOMS: atom_id res chain seq x y z
N GLN A 1 18.91 14.90 30.29
CA GLN A 1 19.22 16.13 31.06
C GLN A 1 18.04 17.10 31.10
N LEU A 2 17.40 17.45 29.98
CA LEU A 2 16.26 18.39 29.96
C LEU A 2 15.05 17.93 30.82
N LEU A 3 14.65 16.66 30.70
CA LEU A 3 13.52 16.10 31.47
C LEU A 3 13.80 16.08 32.98
N MET A 4 15.01 15.70 33.37
CA MET A 4 15.44 15.74 34.77
C MET A 4 15.48 17.16 35.34
N ALA A 5 15.94 18.15 34.56
CA ALA A 5 15.92 19.55 34.97
C ALA A 5 14.49 20.10 35.19
N GLY A 6 13.51 19.53 34.47
CA GLY A 6 12.09 19.83 34.67
C GLY A 6 11.39 18.99 35.74
N GLY A 7 12.10 18.13 36.47
CA GLY A 7 11.51 17.22 37.47
C GLY A 7 10.66 16.08 36.87
N PHE A 8 10.78 15.83 35.57
CA PHE A 8 10.06 14.76 34.88
C PHE A 8 10.86 13.45 34.94
N GLU A 9 10.47 12.57 35.86
CA GLU A 9 10.96 11.21 35.92
C GLU A 9 10.33 10.34 34.84
N LEU A 10 11.15 9.78 33.95
CA LEU A 10 10.69 8.80 32.96
C LEU A 10 10.33 7.49 33.65
N ARG A 11 9.10 7.03 33.43
CA ARG A 11 8.57 5.76 33.91
C ARG A 11 8.10 4.89 32.76
N LYS A 12 7.72 3.66 33.08
CA LYS A 12 7.14 2.66 32.17
C LYS A 12 8.16 2.14 31.14
N TRP A 13 9.41 2.00 31.57
CA TRP A 13 10.47 1.43 30.75
C TRP A 13 10.15 -0.01 30.36
N ALA A 14 10.49 -0.33 29.12
CA ALA A 14 10.27 -1.63 28.51
C ALA A 14 11.31 -1.85 27.40
N SER A 15 11.81 -3.07 27.29
CA SER A 15 12.91 -3.43 26.39
C SER A 15 12.76 -4.87 25.95
N ASN A 16 13.16 -5.18 24.72
CA ASN A 16 13.34 -6.57 24.26
C ASN A 16 14.65 -7.20 24.76
N CYS A 17 15.51 -6.41 25.42
CA CYS A 17 16.71 -6.88 26.12
C CYS A 17 16.54 -6.63 27.64
N PRO A 18 16.25 -7.66 28.45
CA PRO A 18 16.02 -7.51 29.88
C PRO A 18 17.21 -6.93 30.66
N ALA A 19 18.44 -7.15 30.17
CA ALA A 19 19.64 -6.59 30.78
C ALA A 19 19.61 -5.06 30.84
N LEU A 20 18.99 -4.39 29.85
CA LEU A 20 18.85 -2.93 29.82
C LEU A 20 17.89 -2.38 30.89
N LEU A 21 17.11 -3.23 31.55
CA LEU A 21 16.16 -2.83 32.60
C LEU A 21 16.70 -3.07 34.02
N GLN A 22 17.87 -3.71 34.16
CA GLN A 22 18.41 -4.09 35.47
C GLN A 22 18.86 -2.89 36.31
N ASP A 23 19.35 -1.83 35.64
CA ASP A 23 19.84 -0.62 36.31
C ASP A 23 18.73 0.38 36.66
N LEU A 24 17.47 0.06 36.34
CA LEU A 24 16.33 0.94 36.57
C LEU A 24 15.53 0.50 37.81
N PRO A 25 14.97 1.46 38.58
CA PRO A 25 14.05 1.14 39.67
C PRO A 25 12.88 0.28 39.18
N SER A 26 12.50 -0.74 39.94
CA SER A 26 11.48 -1.70 39.53
C SER A 26 10.09 -1.07 39.34
N ASP A 27 9.79 0.00 40.07
CA ASP A 27 8.57 0.81 39.95
C ASP A 27 8.59 1.77 38.75
N HIS A 28 9.77 2.00 38.15
CA HIS A 28 9.93 2.72 36.89
C HIS A 28 9.81 1.79 35.69
N CYS A 29 10.06 0.49 35.87
CA CYS A 29 9.86 -0.55 34.87
C CYS A 29 8.40 -1.01 34.82
N ARG A 30 7.95 -1.52 33.68
CA ARG A 30 6.61 -2.14 33.60
C ARG A 30 6.62 -3.50 34.32
N PRO A 31 5.61 -3.83 35.15
CA PRO A 31 5.55 -5.12 35.83
C PRO A 31 5.48 -6.27 34.83
N SER A 32 6.29 -7.31 35.07
CA SER A 32 6.40 -8.51 34.21
C SER A 32 5.11 -9.34 34.15
N SER A 33 4.17 -9.13 35.08
CA SER A 33 2.89 -9.82 35.19
C SER A 33 1.79 -9.23 34.31
N SER A 34 2.01 -8.09 33.65
CA SER A 34 1.11 -7.64 32.60
C SER A 34 1.47 -8.37 31.31
N GLU A 35 0.72 -9.41 30.95
CA GLU A 35 0.65 -9.96 29.58
C GLU A 35 0.36 -8.84 28.52
N ASP A 36 0.03 -7.65 28.99
CA ASP A 36 -0.13 -6.43 28.23
C ASP A 36 1.21 -5.91 27.66
N ALA A 37 1.48 -6.29 26.42
CA ALA A 37 1.59 -5.30 25.36
C ALA A 37 1.75 -3.81 25.74
N LEU A 38 2.74 -3.15 25.15
CA LEU A 38 2.72 -1.70 24.98
C LEU A 38 1.66 -1.34 23.94
N CYS A 39 0.39 -1.26 24.35
CA CYS A 39 -0.59 -0.48 23.60
C CYS A 39 -0.15 0.99 23.68
N PHE A 40 -0.10 1.67 22.53
CA PHE A 40 0.25 3.10 22.48
C PHE A 40 -0.80 4.01 23.16
N ASP A 41 -1.80 3.45 23.84
CA ASP A 41 -2.82 4.16 24.61
C ASP A 41 -3.15 3.43 25.92
N ARG A 42 -3.14 4.16 27.05
CA ARG A 42 -3.42 3.64 28.40
C ARG A 42 -4.70 4.27 28.94
N ASP A 43 -5.82 3.55 28.94
CA ASP A 43 -6.76 3.46 30.09
C ASP A 43 -8.04 2.65 29.76
N PRO A 44 -8.82 2.20 30.77
CA PRO A 44 -9.94 1.26 30.63
C PRO A 44 -11.19 1.75 29.90
N VAL A 45 -11.34 3.05 29.59
CA VAL A 45 -12.64 3.60 29.15
C VAL A 45 -12.68 4.03 27.67
N LEU A 46 -11.57 4.40 27.02
CA LEU A 46 -11.57 4.64 25.58
C LEU A 46 -10.14 4.57 25.03
N LYS A 47 -9.81 3.50 24.30
CA LYS A 47 -8.51 3.28 23.64
C LYS A 47 -8.60 3.69 22.17
N ILE A 48 -7.75 4.61 21.71
CA ILE A 48 -7.78 5.15 20.34
C ILE A 48 -6.58 4.66 19.50
N LEU A 49 -5.53 4.06 20.08
CA LEU A 49 -4.38 3.55 19.30
C LEU A 49 -4.23 2.02 19.39
N GLY A 50 -4.59 1.34 18.28
CA GLY A 50 -4.79 -0.11 18.19
C GLY A 50 -3.56 -0.98 17.92
N LEU A 51 -2.35 -0.42 17.82
CA LEU A 51 -1.11 -1.19 17.67
C LEU A 51 -0.47 -1.43 19.06
N GLY A 52 0.01 -2.63 19.30
CA GLY A 52 0.74 -2.98 20.50
C GLY A 52 2.08 -3.64 20.21
N TRP A 53 3.04 -3.53 21.12
CA TRP A 53 4.33 -4.22 21.06
C TRP A 53 4.53 -5.13 22.28
N ASN A 54 4.90 -6.38 22.05
CA ASN A 54 5.34 -7.31 23.10
C ASN A 54 6.88 -7.35 23.09
N PRO A 55 7.55 -6.79 24.12
CA PRO A 55 9.01 -6.77 24.19
C PRO A 55 9.64 -8.17 24.32
N GLY A 56 9.00 -9.08 25.05
CA GLY A 56 9.53 -10.43 25.29
C GLY A 56 9.64 -11.26 24.01
N SER A 57 8.64 -11.19 23.13
CA SER A 57 8.67 -11.87 21.82
C SER A 57 9.17 -10.97 20.68
N ASP A 58 9.43 -9.70 20.96
CA ASP A 58 9.75 -8.64 19.98
C ASP A 58 8.80 -8.54 18.77
N ASN A 59 7.50 -8.69 19.03
CA ASN A 59 6.47 -8.66 17.98
C ASN A 59 5.50 -7.49 18.20
N PHE A 60 5.10 -6.88 17.11
CA PHE A 60 3.88 -6.09 17.07
C PHE A 60 2.64 -6.97 16.97
N PHE A 61 1.53 -6.46 17.47
CA PHE A 61 0.22 -7.09 17.37
C PHE A 61 -0.88 -6.02 17.45
N TYR A 62 -2.12 -6.39 17.19
CA TYR A 62 -3.25 -5.47 17.21
C TYR A 62 -4.14 -5.67 18.44
N ALA A 63 -4.55 -4.58 19.09
CA ALA A 63 -5.46 -4.58 20.23
C ALA A 63 -6.79 -3.94 19.84
N VAL A 64 -7.50 -4.56 18.91
CA VAL A 64 -8.77 -4.04 18.42
C VAL A 64 -9.93 -4.65 19.20
N ARG A 65 -10.74 -3.80 19.83
CA ARG A 65 -12.01 -4.18 20.47
C ARG A 65 -13.13 -3.45 19.78
N MET A 66 -14.19 -4.15 19.42
CA MET A 66 -15.42 -3.55 18.91
C MET A 66 -16.40 -3.38 20.07
N SER A 67 -17.18 -2.29 20.04
CA SER A 67 -18.26 -2.06 21.00
C SER A 67 -19.56 -2.56 20.41
N GLU A 68 -20.38 -3.19 21.26
CA GLU A 68 -21.79 -3.42 20.92
C GLU A 68 -22.49 -2.06 20.89
N ALA A 69 -22.97 -1.68 19.71
CA ALA A 69 -23.62 -0.41 19.46
C ALA A 69 -24.70 -0.62 18.40
N ALA A 70 -25.68 0.29 18.35
CA ALA A 70 -26.67 0.29 17.28
C ALA A 70 -25.98 0.30 15.91
N TYR A 71 -26.50 -0.47 14.96
CA TYR A 71 -26.01 -0.50 13.60
C TYR A 71 -26.46 0.77 12.88
N THR A 72 -25.57 1.76 12.80
CA THR A 72 -25.77 3.02 12.07
C THR A 72 -24.53 3.36 11.26
N LYS A 73 -24.65 4.28 10.31
CA LYS A 73 -23.50 4.74 9.52
C LYS A 73 -22.39 5.34 10.42
N ARG A 74 -22.78 6.08 11.46
CA ARG A 74 -21.84 6.66 12.44
C ARG A 74 -21.07 5.60 13.19
N THR A 75 -21.75 4.55 13.67
CA THR A 75 -21.10 3.51 14.47
C THR A 75 -20.18 2.64 13.61
N VAL A 76 -20.58 2.31 12.37
CA VAL A 76 -19.73 1.62 11.39
C VAL A 76 -18.43 2.40 11.13
N LEU A 77 -18.55 3.70 10.85
CA LEU A 77 -17.37 4.56 10.60
C LEU A 77 -16.46 4.64 11.83
N SER A 78 -17.05 4.85 13.01
CA SER A 78 -16.32 4.90 14.27
C SER A 78 -15.55 3.60 14.52
N GLN A 79 -16.21 2.46 14.33
CA GLN A 79 -15.61 1.14 14.48
C GLN A 79 -14.50 0.88 13.46
N MET A 80 -14.71 1.22 12.18
CA MET A 80 -13.66 1.14 11.16
C MET A 80 -12.42 1.96 11.55
N ALA A 81 -12.62 3.17 12.09
CA ALA A 81 -11.53 4.04 12.53
C ALA A 81 -10.74 3.49 13.73
N ARG A 82 -11.32 2.58 14.53
CA ARG A 82 -10.62 1.90 15.63
C ARG A 82 -9.61 0.87 15.15
N ILE A 83 -9.69 0.45 13.89
CA ILE A 83 -8.68 -0.40 13.25
C ILE A 83 -7.51 0.50 12.80
N PHE A 84 -6.75 0.98 13.78
CA PHE A 84 -5.59 1.85 13.54
C PHE A 84 -4.43 1.04 12.97
N ASP A 85 -4.19 1.19 11.67
CA ASP A 85 -3.16 0.47 10.91
C ASP A 85 -2.23 1.45 10.18
N PRO A 86 -1.21 1.99 10.88
CA PRO A 86 -0.36 3.05 10.34
C PRO A 86 0.56 2.58 9.21
N LEU A 87 0.97 1.31 9.23
CA LEU A 87 1.85 0.73 8.22
C LEU A 87 1.10 -0.05 7.14
N GLY A 88 -0.20 -0.31 7.31
CA GLY A 88 -1.01 -0.98 6.31
C GLY A 88 -0.95 -2.50 6.36
N TRP A 89 -0.52 -3.13 7.46
CA TRP A 89 -0.45 -4.59 7.56
C TRP A 89 -1.82 -5.27 7.54
N LEU A 90 -2.87 -4.55 7.93
CA LEU A 90 -4.27 -4.95 7.89
C LEU A 90 -5.01 -4.35 6.68
N THR A 91 -4.30 -3.82 5.69
CA THR A 91 -4.89 -3.16 4.50
C THR A 91 -6.00 -4.01 3.84
N PRO A 92 -5.86 -5.34 3.64
CA PRO A 92 -6.93 -6.17 3.08
C PRO A 92 -8.23 -6.10 3.87
N VAL A 93 -8.14 -6.08 5.20
CA VAL A 93 -9.31 -6.05 6.09
C VAL A 93 -9.90 -4.64 6.17
N THR A 94 -9.05 -3.62 6.33
CA THR A 94 -9.52 -2.23 6.36
C THR A 94 -10.10 -1.81 5.01
N PHE A 95 -9.62 -2.35 3.90
CA PHE A 95 -10.20 -2.14 2.58
C PHE A 95 -11.62 -2.71 2.48
N LYS A 96 -11.86 -3.93 2.98
CA LYS A 96 -13.21 -4.52 3.04
C LYS A 96 -14.18 -3.65 3.86
N ALA A 97 -13.73 -3.13 5.01
CA ALA A 97 -14.52 -2.18 5.80
C ALA A 97 -14.80 -0.87 5.04
N LYS A 98 -13.82 -0.31 4.33
CA LYS A 98 -14.00 0.90 3.50
C LYS A 98 -14.99 0.66 2.35
N LEU A 99 -14.96 -0.52 1.73
CA LEU A 99 -15.94 -0.89 0.70
C LEU A 99 -17.34 -0.97 1.29
N PHE A 100 -17.52 -1.63 2.43
CA PHE A 100 -18.80 -1.70 3.11
C PHE A 100 -19.34 -0.30 3.42
N PHE A 101 -18.51 0.57 4.00
CA PHE A 101 -18.89 1.95 4.29
C PHE A 101 -19.25 2.75 3.02
N ARG A 102 -18.54 2.54 1.92
CA ARG A 102 -18.88 3.16 0.62
C ARG A 102 -20.27 2.74 0.13
N HIS A 103 -20.68 1.48 0.34
CA HIS A 103 -22.03 1.03 -0.01
C HIS A 103 -23.07 1.75 0.85
N LEU A 104 -22.86 1.85 2.17
CA LEU A 104 -23.75 2.59 3.06
C LEU A 104 -23.90 4.07 2.67
N CYS A 105 -22.82 4.71 2.23
CA CYS A 105 -22.87 6.10 1.77
C CYS A 105 -23.74 6.30 0.52
N ARG A 106 -23.94 5.26 -0.31
CA ARG A 106 -24.79 5.31 -1.51
C ARG A 106 -26.28 5.16 -1.17
N LEU A 107 -26.62 4.59 -0.02
CA LEU A 107 -28.01 4.42 0.43
C LEU A 107 -28.66 5.74 0.87
N GLN A 108 -27.90 6.83 0.95
CA GLN A 108 -28.39 8.16 1.37
C GLN A 108 -29.07 8.19 2.76
N LEU A 109 -28.77 7.22 3.63
CA LEU A 109 -29.25 7.17 5.01
C LEU A 109 -28.71 8.35 5.83
N ASP A 110 -29.41 8.76 6.89
CA ASP A 110 -28.83 9.66 7.89
C ASP A 110 -27.77 8.96 8.75
N TRP A 111 -26.94 9.74 9.45
CA TRP A 111 -25.80 9.21 10.22
C TRP A 111 -26.20 8.25 11.34
N ASP A 112 -27.31 8.54 12.00
CA ASP A 112 -27.81 7.82 13.18
C ASP A 112 -29.04 6.95 12.86
N GLN A 113 -29.41 6.86 11.58
CA GLN A 113 -30.47 5.99 11.11
C GLN A 113 -30.02 4.51 11.20
N PRO A 114 -30.89 3.59 11.66
CA PRO A 114 -30.62 2.16 11.64
C PRO A 114 -30.31 1.65 10.23
N LEU A 115 -29.33 0.75 10.11
CA LEU A 115 -29.02 0.08 8.85
C LEU A 115 -30.15 -0.87 8.44
N PRO A 116 -30.45 -1.01 7.14
CA PRO A 116 -31.30 -2.08 6.63
C PRO A 116 -30.75 -3.45 7.03
N GLU A 117 -31.63 -4.43 7.25
CA GLU A 117 -31.26 -5.79 7.71
C GLU A 117 -30.21 -6.46 6.81
N GLU A 118 -30.28 -6.20 5.49
CA GLU A 118 -29.30 -6.67 4.50
C GLU A 118 -27.86 -6.24 4.78
N PHE A 119 -27.64 -5.12 5.50
CA PHE A 119 -26.31 -4.63 5.89
C PHE A 119 -25.95 -4.94 7.34
N VAL A 120 -26.93 -5.23 8.19
CA VAL A 120 -26.69 -5.58 9.61
C VAL A 120 -25.92 -6.89 9.70
N ASN A 121 -26.40 -7.95 9.04
CA ASN A 121 -25.78 -9.27 9.14
C ASN A 121 -24.34 -9.31 8.60
N PRO A 122 -24.02 -8.75 7.42
CA PRO A 122 -22.63 -8.69 6.94
C PRO A 122 -21.69 -7.87 7.83
N TRP A 123 -22.18 -6.77 8.43
CA TRP A 123 -21.36 -5.99 9.36
C TRP A 123 -21.14 -6.72 10.68
N HIS A 124 -22.19 -7.36 11.21
CA HIS A 124 -22.11 -8.18 12.41
C HIS A 124 -21.11 -9.33 12.23
N ASP A 125 -21.18 -10.08 11.12
CA ASP A 125 -20.19 -11.11 10.78
C ASP A 125 -18.75 -10.54 10.74
N PHE A 126 -18.57 -9.40 10.07
CA PHE A 126 -17.27 -8.72 10.03
C PHE A 126 -16.78 -8.34 11.44
N GLN A 127 -17.65 -7.80 12.30
CA GLN A 127 -17.34 -7.42 13.68
C GLN A 127 -16.94 -8.63 14.54
N GLN A 128 -17.63 -9.76 14.41
CA GLN A 128 -17.35 -10.98 15.17
C GLN A 128 -15.94 -11.50 14.93
N HIS A 129 -15.38 -11.27 13.74
CA HIS A 129 -14.04 -11.70 13.37
C HIS A 129 -12.95 -10.64 13.62
N ILE A 130 -13.28 -9.40 13.98
CA ILE A 130 -12.27 -8.39 14.32
C ILE A 130 -11.31 -8.83 15.43
N PRO A 131 -11.74 -9.50 16.52
CA PRO A 131 -10.83 -10.00 17.55
C PRO A 131 -9.75 -10.95 17.02
N ASP A 132 -9.98 -11.64 15.88
CA ASP A 132 -8.98 -12.53 15.26
C ASP A 132 -7.74 -11.76 14.80
N LEU A 133 -7.87 -10.47 14.47
CA LEU A 133 -6.74 -9.60 14.11
C LEU A 133 -5.73 -9.47 15.27
N GLY A 134 -6.20 -9.61 16.51
CA GLY A 134 -5.36 -9.58 17.69
C GLY A 134 -4.46 -10.82 17.86
N ARG A 135 -4.64 -11.86 17.05
CA ARG A 135 -3.75 -13.04 16.99
C ARG A 135 -2.57 -12.85 16.03
N ILE A 136 -2.64 -11.87 15.14
CA ILE A 136 -1.56 -11.57 14.19
C ILE A 136 -0.32 -11.10 14.98
N ARG A 137 0.84 -11.67 14.66
CA ARG A 137 2.14 -11.31 15.24
C ARG A 137 3.07 -10.90 14.11
N ILE A 138 3.63 -9.71 14.23
CA ILE A 138 4.46 -9.10 13.19
C ILE A 138 5.84 -8.82 13.80
N PRO A 139 6.91 -9.49 13.34
CA PRO A 139 8.26 -9.23 13.83
C PRO A 139 8.63 -7.75 13.68
N ARG A 140 8.99 -7.09 14.79
CA ARG A 140 9.39 -5.67 14.76
C ARG A 140 10.74 -5.47 14.09
N ARG A 141 11.68 -6.35 14.41
CA ARG A 141 13.06 -6.27 13.92
C ARG A 141 13.11 -6.80 12.48
N LEU A 142 13.67 -6.02 11.57
CA LEU A 142 14.04 -6.49 10.24
C LEU A 142 15.19 -7.50 10.34
N PRO A 143 15.31 -8.44 9.38
CA PRO A 143 16.38 -9.44 9.42
C PRO A 143 17.77 -8.79 9.53
N GLU A 144 18.72 -9.54 10.07
CA GLU A 144 20.08 -9.04 10.29
C GLU A 144 20.74 -8.63 8.97
N ILE A 145 21.17 -7.38 8.92
CA ILE A 145 21.85 -6.80 7.78
C ILE A 145 23.35 -7.01 7.97
N SER A 146 23.95 -7.86 7.14
CA SER A 146 25.41 -7.93 7.02
C SER A 146 25.89 -6.95 5.94
N PRO A 147 27.13 -6.44 6.00
CA PRO A 147 27.70 -5.60 4.94
C PRO A 147 27.73 -6.27 3.56
N SER A 148 27.67 -7.60 3.52
CA SER A 148 27.64 -8.42 2.32
C SER A 148 26.23 -8.79 1.83
N SER A 149 25.19 -8.37 2.56
CA SER A 149 23.81 -8.67 2.20
C SER A 149 23.36 -7.80 1.03
N VAL A 150 22.60 -8.40 0.12
CA VAL A 150 21.92 -7.68 -0.96
C VAL A 150 20.49 -7.40 -0.52
N HIS A 151 20.05 -6.16 -0.72
CA HIS A 151 18.75 -5.67 -0.28
C HIS A 151 17.89 -5.22 -1.46
N HIS A 152 16.61 -5.55 -1.41
CA HIS A 152 15.62 -5.11 -2.38
C HIS A 152 14.35 -4.61 -1.68
N LEU A 153 13.86 -3.45 -2.11
CA LEU A 153 12.49 -3.02 -1.87
C LEU A 153 11.64 -3.52 -3.03
N VAL A 154 10.78 -4.50 -2.74
CA VAL A 154 9.96 -5.18 -3.74
C VAL A 154 8.51 -4.76 -3.57
N GLY A 155 8.04 -3.98 -4.53
CA GLY A 155 6.69 -3.45 -4.58
C GLY A 155 5.76 -4.24 -5.49
N PHE A 156 4.50 -4.37 -5.12
CA PHE A 156 3.44 -4.93 -5.97
C PHE A 156 2.26 -3.97 -5.98
N CYS A 157 1.61 -3.81 -7.14
CA CYS A 157 0.36 -3.08 -7.25
C CYS A 157 -0.70 -3.92 -7.95
N ASP A 158 -1.95 -3.65 -7.60
CA ASP A 158 -3.11 -4.25 -8.24
C ASP A 158 -4.29 -3.26 -8.24
N ALA A 159 -5.23 -3.48 -9.15
CA ALA A 159 -6.49 -2.76 -9.18
C ALA A 159 -7.67 -3.64 -9.57
N SER A 160 -8.81 -3.35 -8.95
CA SER A 160 -10.13 -3.85 -9.29
C SER A 160 -11.10 -2.68 -9.48
N GLU A 161 -12.31 -2.96 -9.96
CA GLU A 161 -13.39 -1.97 -10.01
C GLU A 161 -13.76 -1.41 -8.62
N SER A 162 -13.43 -2.15 -7.56
CA SER A 162 -13.67 -1.74 -6.18
C SER A 162 -12.62 -0.76 -5.67
N GLY A 163 -11.38 -0.85 -6.14
CA GLY A 163 -10.27 0.01 -5.74
C GLY A 163 -8.93 -0.56 -6.13
N TYR A 164 -7.86 0.10 -5.70
CA TYR A 164 -6.49 -0.26 -6.07
C TYR A 164 -5.58 -0.20 -4.84
N ALA A 165 -4.52 -0.98 -4.88
CA ALA A 165 -3.61 -1.14 -3.76
C ALA A 165 -2.16 -1.25 -4.20
N ALA A 166 -1.28 -0.99 -3.24
CA ALA A 166 0.15 -1.16 -3.34
C ALA A 166 0.66 -1.81 -2.05
N VAL A 167 1.61 -2.72 -2.17
CA VAL A 167 2.26 -3.40 -1.04
C VAL A 167 3.76 -3.46 -1.29
N ILE A 168 4.56 -3.30 -0.24
CA ILE A 168 6.02 -3.32 -0.29
C ILE A 168 6.55 -4.35 0.69
N TYR A 169 7.44 -5.20 0.18
CA TYR A 169 8.24 -6.12 0.95
C TYR A 169 9.69 -5.67 0.97
N PHE A 170 10.37 -5.91 2.09
CA PHE A 170 11.81 -5.89 2.18
C PHE A 170 12.33 -7.30 1.95
N HIS A 171 13.16 -7.46 0.94
CA HIS A 171 13.89 -8.69 0.69
C HIS A 171 15.37 -8.47 1.02
N THR A 172 15.96 -9.44 1.71
CA THR A 172 17.38 -9.43 2.04
C THR A 172 17.98 -10.81 1.86
N ALA A 173 19.10 -10.88 1.14
CA ALA A 173 19.83 -12.12 0.89
C ALA A 173 21.28 -11.95 1.35
N SER A 174 21.71 -12.81 2.27
CA SER A 174 23.11 -12.90 2.70
C SER A 174 23.81 -14.02 1.94
N PRO A 175 25.11 -13.91 1.59
CA PRO A 175 25.82 -14.92 0.79
C PRO A 175 25.79 -16.35 1.34
N ALA A 176 25.61 -16.51 2.66
CA ALA A 176 25.63 -17.80 3.35
C ALA A 176 24.25 -18.22 3.91
N GLY A 177 23.21 -17.41 3.71
CA GLY A 177 21.91 -17.56 4.35
C GLY A 177 20.77 -17.71 3.36
N GLN A 178 19.62 -18.21 3.85
CA GLN A 178 18.38 -18.16 3.09
C GLN A 178 17.90 -16.70 3.00
N PRO A 179 17.34 -16.26 1.85
CA PRO A 179 16.73 -14.96 1.75
C PRO A 179 15.56 -14.81 2.72
N HIS A 180 15.40 -13.60 3.26
CA HIS A 180 14.29 -13.25 4.13
C HIS A 180 13.41 -12.20 3.45
N VAL A 181 12.10 -12.38 3.59
CA VAL A 181 11.07 -11.46 3.10
C VAL A 181 10.29 -10.92 4.28
N HIS A 182 10.09 -9.61 4.33
CA HIS A 182 9.32 -8.95 5.39
C HIS A 182 8.34 -7.95 4.77
N LEU A 183 7.04 -8.06 5.11
CA LEU A 183 6.03 -7.09 4.72
C LEU A 183 6.24 -5.75 5.44
N LEU A 184 6.76 -4.74 4.72
CA LEU A 184 7.04 -3.43 5.30
C LEU A 184 5.79 -2.58 5.46
N THR A 185 5.07 -2.38 4.36
CA THR A 185 3.93 -1.47 4.34
C THR A 185 3.01 -1.76 3.17
N ALA A 186 1.73 -1.41 3.32
CA ALA A 186 0.78 -1.42 2.23
C ALA A 186 -0.16 -0.22 2.30
N LYS A 187 -0.83 0.06 1.18
CA LYS A 187 -1.81 1.12 1.08
C LYS A 187 -2.86 0.75 0.04
N SER A 188 -4.13 1.02 0.36
CA SER A 188 -5.24 0.88 -0.58
C SER A 188 -6.04 2.16 -0.69
N LYS A 189 -6.70 2.33 -1.85
CA LYS A 189 -7.66 3.38 -2.12
C LYS A 189 -8.88 2.78 -2.79
N VAL A 190 -10.06 3.16 -2.30
CA VAL A 190 -11.32 2.77 -2.92
C VAL A 190 -11.47 3.51 -4.25
N ALA A 191 -11.98 2.82 -5.28
CA ALA A 191 -12.14 3.40 -6.60
C ALA A 191 -13.06 4.64 -6.54
N PRO A 192 -12.85 5.65 -7.41
CA PRO A 192 -13.72 6.81 -7.49
C PRO A 192 -15.18 6.42 -7.76
N ASN A 193 -16.14 7.25 -7.35
CA ASN A 193 -17.54 7.05 -7.69
C ASN A 193 -17.83 7.26 -9.18
N LYS A 194 -17.07 8.14 -9.84
CA LYS A 194 -17.11 8.26 -11.28
C LYS A 194 -16.43 7.06 -11.91
N ALA A 195 -17.14 6.34 -12.76
CA ALA A 195 -16.60 5.21 -13.49
C ALA A 195 -15.36 5.63 -14.30
N ILE A 196 -14.30 4.87 -14.11
CA ILE A 196 -13.06 4.95 -14.89
C ILE A 196 -12.72 3.52 -15.33
N SER A 197 -12.07 3.39 -16.48
CA SER A 197 -11.72 2.07 -17.02
C SER A 197 -10.74 1.34 -16.11
N LEU A 198 -10.79 0.01 -16.13
CA LEU A 198 -9.89 -0.84 -15.36
C LEU A 198 -8.40 -0.54 -15.65
N PRO A 199 -7.95 -0.37 -16.91
CA PRO A 199 -6.58 0.06 -17.20
C PRO A 199 -6.16 1.37 -16.50
N ARG A 200 -7.05 2.35 -16.39
CA ARG A 200 -6.78 3.59 -15.66
C ARG A 200 -6.70 3.38 -14.15
N LEU A 201 -7.45 2.43 -13.59
CA LEU A 201 -7.36 2.03 -12.19
C LEU A 201 -6.05 1.29 -11.91
N GLU A 202 -5.63 0.39 -12.80
CA GLU A 202 -4.35 -0.32 -12.74
C GLU A 202 -3.19 0.68 -12.74
N LEU A 203 -3.21 1.68 -13.63
CA LEU A 203 -2.23 2.78 -13.61
C LEU A 203 -2.29 3.61 -12.31
N CYS A 204 -3.47 3.76 -11.70
CA CYS A 204 -3.58 4.40 -10.38
C CYS A 204 -2.95 3.56 -9.26
N GLY A 205 -3.07 2.22 -9.33
CA GLY A 205 -2.36 1.29 -8.48
C GLY A 205 -0.84 1.43 -8.63
N ALA A 206 -0.35 1.46 -9.86
CA ALA A 206 1.07 1.65 -10.17
C ALA A 206 1.59 3.00 -9.64
N HIS A 207 0.82 4.08 -9.83
CA HIS A 207 1.16 5.40 -9.29
C HIS A 207 1.16 5.42 -7.76
N LEU A 208 0.21 4.72 -7.11
CA LEU A 208 0.20 4.58 -5.66
C LEU A 208 1.45 3.87 -5.16
N LEU A 209 1.85 2.79 -5.85
CA LEU A 209 3.07 2.05 -5.54
C LEU A 209 4.31 2.91 -5.72
N ALA A 210 4.41 3.67 -6.81
CA ALA A 210 5.54 4.55 -7.07
C ALA A 210 5.77 5.56 -5.93
N LYS A 211 4.69 6.19 -5.48
CA LYS A 211 4.70 7.11 -4.34
C LYS A 211 5.07 6.43 -3.03
N LEU A 212 4.59 5.21 -2.80
CA LEU A 212 4.86 4.47 -1.56
C LEU A 212 6.32 4.01 -1.51
N LEU A 213 6.85 3.45 -2.60
CA LEU A 213 8.25 3.04 -2.73
C LEU A 213 9.18 4.23 -2.56
N HIS A 214 8.91 5.37 -3.19
CA HIS A 214 9.70 6.59 -3.01
C HIS A 214 9.69 7.08 -1.55
N ALA A 215 8.55 7.02 -0.87
CA ALA A 215 8.43 7.43 0.53
C ALA A 215 9.18 6.49 1.50
N VAL A 216 9.21 5.18 1.21
CA VAL A 216 9.96 4.19 2.01
C VAL A 216 11.45 4.30 1.70
N SER A 217 11.81 4.37 0.43
CA SER A 217 13.19 4.37 -0.04
C SER A 217 13.95 5.61 0.44
N SER A 218 13.35 6.80 0.36
CA SER A 218 13.94 8.04 0.87
C SER A 218 14.28 8.00 2.38
N ARG A 219 13.61 7.13 3.15
CA ARG A 219 13.84 6.97 4.59
C ARG A 219 14.78 5.82 4.93
N MET A 220 14.75 4.73 4.15
CA MET A 220 15.51 3.51 4.43
C MET A 220 16.83 3.41 3.65
N LEU A 221 16.90 3.94 2.43
CA LEU A 221 18.07 3.80 1.56
C LEU A 221 19.36 4.42 2.07
N PRO A 222 19.37 5.56 2.81
CA PRO A 222 20.61 6.10 3.36
C PRO A 222 21.34 5.14 4.31
N GLN A 223 20.69 4.05 4.73
CA GLN A 223 21.23 3.07 5.66
C GLN A 223 21.50 1.69 5.01
N LEU A 224 20.94 1.39 3.83
CA LEU A 224 20.84 0.01 3.32
C LEU A 224 21.21 -0.19 1.84
N GLU A 225 21.39 0.87 1.03
CA GLU A 225 21.69 0.74 -0.41
C GLU A 225 20.79 -0.25 -1.18
N ALA A 226 19.50 -0.36 -0.80
CA ALA A 226 18.59 -1.31 -1.41
C ALA A 226 18.17 -0.92 -2.85
N SER A 227 18.11 -1.91 -3.74
CA SER A 227 17.55 -1.68 -5.08
C SER A 227 16.02 -1.75 -5.07
N ILE A 228 15.37 -1.13 -6.07
CA ILE A 228 13.91 -1.08 -6.16
C ILE A 228 13.43 -1.96 -7.31
N VAL A 229 12.48 -2.84 -7.02
CA VAL A 229 11.75 -3.65 -8.01
C VAL A 229 10.25 -3.43 -7.81
N ALA A 230 9.53 -3.12 -8.89
CA ALA A 230 8.09 -2.88 -8.87
C ALA A 230 7.38 -3.85 -9.82
N PHE A 231 6.37 -4.54 -9.32
CA PHE A 231 5.59 -5.52 -10.05
C PHE A 231 4.16 -5.03 -10.29
N CYS A 232 3.67 -5.27 -11.50
CA CYS A 232 2.30 -5.04 -11.92
C CYS A 232 1.86 -6.19 -12.85
N ASP A 233 0.64 -6.68 -12.71
CA ASP A 233 0.07 -7.70 -13.57
C ASP A 233 -0.67 -7.13 -14.80
N SER A 234 -0.90 -5.82 -14.83
CA SER A 234 -1.44 -5.14 -16.01
C SER A 234 -0.38 -4.84 -17.05
N THR A 235 -0.44 -5.56 -18.19
CA THR A 235 0.44 -5.33 -19.33
C THR A 235 0.17 -3.98 -20.00
N VAL A 236 -1.07 -3.49 -19.96
CA VAL A 236 -1.47 -2.17 -20.48
C VAL A 236 -0.85 -1.05 -19.64
N ALA A 237 -0.97 -1.12 -18.31
CA ALA A 237 -0.37 -0.13 -17.42
C ALA A 237 1.17 -0.12 -17.55
N LEU A 238 1.80 -1.31 -17.62
CA LEU A 238 3.24 -1.42 -17.86
C LEU A 238 3.66 -0.82 -19.21
N ALA A 239 2.90 -1.04 -20.27
CA ALA A 239 3.17 -0.44 -21.57
C ALA A 239 3.09 1.09 -21.53
N TRP A 240 2.11 1.66 -20.83
CA TRP A 240 2.03 3.11 -20.63
C TRP A 240 3.21 3.66 -19.82
N ILE A 241 3.61 2.97 -18.74
CA ILE A 241 4.75 3.37 -17.89
C ILE A 241 6.08 3.33 -18.66
N ARG A 242 6.23 2.40 -19.60
CA ARG A 242 7.44 2.29 -20.44
C ARG A 242 7.45 3.28 -21.60
N GLY A 243 6.29 3.74 -22.04
CA GLY A 243 6.17 4.74 -23.10
C GLY A 243 6.44 6.17 -22.61
N GLU A 244 6.65 7.07 -23.56
CA GLU A 244 6.87 8.49 -23.26
C GLU A 244 5.56 9.16 -22.79
N SER A 245 5.60 9.80 -21.62
CA SER A 245 4.42 10.40 -20.97
C SER A 245 3.62 11.34 -21.88
N HIS A 246 4.29 12.11 -22.74
CA HIS A 246 3.65 13.11 -23.60
C HIS A 246 2.78 12.50 -24.71
N ARG A 247 3.01 11.22 -25.07
CA ARG A 247 2.23 10.49 -26.08
C ARG A 247 0.82 10.17 -25.60
N TRP A 248 0.59 10.15 -24.29
CA TRP A 248 -0.69 9.77 -23.71
C TRP A 248 -1.61 10.96 -23.46
N LYS A 249 -2.92 10.72 -23.47
CA LYS A 249 -3.94 11.68 -23.00
C LYS A 249 -3.65 12.08 -21.55
N THR A 250 -4.10 13.27 -21.17
CA THR A 250 -3.70 13.97 -19.92
C THR A 250 -3.78 13.11 -18.65
N PHE A 251 -4.83 12.28 -18.49
CA PHE A 251 -4.98 11.44 -17.30
C PHE A 251 -3.82 10.43 -17.14
N VAL A 252 -3.48 9.75 -18.24
CA VAL A 252 -2.42 8.74 -18.29
C VAL A 252 -1.06 9.43 -18.33
N GLY A 253 -0.88 10.44 -19.20
CA GLY A 253 0.39 11.14 -19.38
C GLY A 253 0.92 11.75 -18.09
N ASN A 254 0.08 12.45 -17.32
CA ASN A 254 0.51 13.05 -16.05
C ASN A 254 0.93 11.99 -15.03
N ARG A 255 0.23 10.86 -14.96
CA ARG A 255 0.58 9.77 -14.02
C ARG A 255 1.83 9.03 -14.44
N VAL A 256 2.02 8.82 -15.74
CA VAL A 256 3.23 8.20 -16.28
C VAL A 256 4.44 9.09 -16.00
N ALA A 257 4.33 10.40 -16.20
CA ALA A 257 5.38 11.36 -15.83
C ALA A 257 5.71 11.26 -14.33
N ASP A 258 4.70 11.37 -13.46
CA ASP A 258 4.89 11.23 -12.00
C ASP A 258 5.56 9.90 -11.62
N ILE A 259 5.17 8.77 -12.25
CA ILE A 259 5.78 7.46 -11.99
C ILE A 259 7.25 7.43 -12.40
N GLN A 260 7.56 7.92 -13.60
CA GLN A 260 8.91 7.92 -14.17
C GLN A 260 9.87 8.82 -13.39
N ASP A 261 9.35 9.92 -12.81
CA ASP A 261 10.12 10.82 -11.94
C ASP A 261 10.44 10.18 -10.58
N LEU A 262 9.54 9.33 -10.07
CA LEU A 262 9.68 8.71 -8.74
C LEU A 262 10.51 7.43 -8.76
N ILE A 263 10.39 6.62 -9.81
CA ILE A 263 11.04 5.31 -9.93
C ILE A 263 11.56 5.10 -11.36
N PRO A 264 12.79 4.61 -11.53
CA PRO A 264 13.32 4.26 -12.84
C PRO A 264 12.43 3.29 -13.60
N HIS A 265 12.21 3.55 -14.89
CA HIS A 265 11.35 2.75 -15.76
C HIS A 265 11.77 1.26 -15.83
N HIS A 266 13.06 0.96 -15.71
CA HIS A 266 13.60 -0.41 -15.76
C HIS A 266 13.35 -1.23 -14.48
N SER A 267 12.89 -0.60 -13.39
CA SER A 267 12.49 -1.29 -12.17
C SER A 267 11.14 -2.02 -12.31
N TRP A 268 10.36 -1.73 -13.36
CA TRP A 268 9.02 -2.26 -13.56
C TRP A 268 8.99 -3.60 -14.30
N ARG A 269 8.47 -4.62 -13.63
CA ARG A 269 8.34 -6.00 -14.13
C ARG A 269 6.89 -6.46 -14.10
N HIS A 270 6.60 -7.46 -14.91
CA HIS A 270 5.31 -8.13 -14.90
C HIS A 270 5.28 -9.23 -13.84
N VAL A 271 4.13 -9.41 -13.18
CA VAL A 271 3.84 -10.56 -12.30
C VAL A 271 2.53 -11.20 -12.74
N SER A 272 2.36 -12.51 -12.52
CA SER A 272 1.05 -13.15 -12.74
C SER A 272 0.04 -12.64 -11.70
N THR A 273 -1.24 -12.53 -12.07
CA THR A 273 -2.29 -12.12 -11.11
C THR A 273 -2.37 -13.08 -9.91
N THR A 274 -2.12 -14.38 -10.11
CA THR A 274 -2.13 -15.38 -9.03
C THR A 274 -0.98 -15.20 -8.03
N ASP A 275 0.13 -14.61 -8.47
CA ASP A 275 1.30 -14.33 -7.63
C ASP A 275 1.30 -12.88 -7.11
N ASN A 276 0.23 -12.10 -7.36
CA ASN A 276 0.19 -10.68 -7.00
C ASN A 276 -0.41 -10.47 -5.60
N PRO A 277 0.39 -10.20 -4.55
CA PRO A 277 -0.13 -9.98 -3.20
C PRO A 277 -0.95 -8.70 -3.05
N ALA A 278 -0.83 -7.74 -3.98
CA ALA A 278 -1.63 -6.52 -3.94
C ALA A 278 -3.13 -6.79 -4.18
N ASP A 279 -3.48 -7.90 -4.83
CA ASP A 279 -4.87 -8.34 -5.06
C ASP A 279 -5.65 -8.50 -3.74
N CYS A 280 -4.96 -9.01 -2.71
CA CYS A 280 -5.48 -9.12 -1.35
C CYS A 280 -6.00 -7.78 -0.82
N ALA A 281 -5.31 -6.68 -1.15
CA ALA A 281 -5.59 -5.34 -0.67
C ALA A 281 -6.47 -4.50 -1.61
N SER A 282 -6.62 -4.90 -2.87
CA SER A 282 -7.49 -4.25 -3.87
C SER A 282 -8.91 -4.84 -3.90
N ARG A 283 -9.10 -6.06 -3.35
CA ARG A 283 -10.39 -6.75 -3.22
C ARG A 283 -10.84 -6.92 -1.77
N GLY A 284 -9.87 -7.09 -0.87
CA GLY A 284 -10.08 -7.22 0.57
C GLY A 284 -10.25 -8.66 1.04
N ILE A 285 -9.94 -8.89 2.32
CA ILE A 285 -9.95 -10.22 2.97
C ILE A 285 -10.79 -10.13 4.25
N ALA A 286 -11.48 -11.23 4.60
CA ALA A 286 -12.19 -11.32 5.88
C ALA A 286 -11.19 -11.41 7.06
N PRO A 287 -11.46 -10.81 8.23
CA PRO A 287 -10.47 -10.76 9.31
C PRO A 287 -9.88 -12.12 9.71
N HIS A 288 -10.70 -13.18 9.80
CA HIS A 288 -10.25 -14.53 10.17
C HIS A 288 -9.35 -15.20 9.12
N HIS A 289 -9.46 -14.83 7.84
CA HIS A 289 -8.61 -15.38 6.79
C HIS A 289 -7.23 -14.69 6.72
N LEU A 290 -7.13 -13.46 7.23
CA LEU A 290 -5.88 -12.69 7.09
C LEU A 290 -4.73 -13.34 7.86
N GLN A 291 -4.97 -13.88 9.06
CA GLN A 291 -3.91 -14.37 9.96
C GLN A 291 -2.97 -15.39 9.28
N HIS A 292 -3.51 -16.28 8.46
CA HIS A 292 -2.74 -17.36 7.83
C HIS A 292 -2.62 -17.20 6.31
N HIS A 293 -2.80 -15.99 5.77
CA HIS A 293 -2.78 -15.76 4.32
C HIS A 293 -1.34 -15.71 3.78
N PRO A 294 -0.82 -16.79 3.15
CA PRO A 294 0.62 -16.92 2.88
C PRO A 294 1.11 -15.86 1.88
N LEU A 295 0.33 -15.62 0.82
CA LEU A 295 0.66 -14.64 -0.20
C LEU A 295 0.75 -13.21 0.36
N TRP A 296 -0.05 -12.88 1.38
CA TRP A 296 -0.07 -11.51 1.94
C TRP A 296 1.10 -11.26 2.89
N TRP A 297 1.48 -12.25 3.68
CA TRP A 297 2.54 -12.09 4.67
C TRP A 297 3.94 -12.34 4.10
N ASN A 298 4.05 -13.27 3.16
CA ASN A 298 5.34 -13.73 2.63
C ASN A 298 5.58 -13.30 1.18
N GLY A 299 4.58 -12.71 0.52
CA GLY A 299 4.61 -12.51 -0.93
C GLY A 299 4.53 -13.84 -1.70
N PRO A 300 4.76 -13.81 -3.01
CA PRO A 300 4.78 -15.02 -3.83
C PRO A 300 5.97 -15.91 -3.45
N SER A 301 5.83 -17.22 -3.64
CA SER A 301 6.83 -18.21 -3.19
C SER A 301 8.22 -17.96 -3.75
N TRP A 302 8.29 -17.49 -5.00
CA TRP A 302 9.57 -17.18 -5.65
C TRP A 302 10.32 -16.00 -5.02
N LEU A 303 9.62 -15.13 -4.28
CA LEU A 303 10.22 -14.00 -3.58
C LEU A 303 11.13 -14.46 -2.44
N ALA A 304 10.92 -15.67 -1.91
CA ALA A 304 11.80 -16.27 -0.92
C ALA A 304 13.15 -16.76 -1.49
N PHE A 305 13.35 -16.71 -2.81
CA PHE A 305 14.61 -17.06 -3.47
C PHE A 305 15.40 -15.82 -3.90
N ALA A 306 16.60 -16.06 -4.42
CA ALA A 306 17.48 -15.02 -4.94
C ALA A 306 16.86 -14.31 -6.15
N SER A 307 17.21 -13.02 -6.33
CA SER A 307 16.55 -12.10 -7.25
C SER A 307 16.62 -12.50 -8.73
N GLU A 308 17.56 -13.36 -9.08
CA GLU A 308 17.78 -13.93 -10.41
C GLU A 308 16.65 -14.89 -10.80
N ASN A 309 15.97 -15.48 -9.81
CA ASN A 309 14.85 -16.42 -10.03
C ASN A 309 13.50 -15.72 -10.12
N TRP A 310 13.45 -14.39 -9.93
CA TRP A 310 12.21 -13.64 -10.00
C TRP A 310 11.71 -13.52 -11.44
N PRO A 311 10.39 -13.44 -11.67
CA PRO A 311 9.84 -13.31 -13.01
C PRO A 311 10.42 -12.08 -13.71
N ASN A 312 10.96 -12.31 -14.91
CA ASN A 312 11.50 -11.28 -15.80
C ASN A 312 10.95 -11.40 -17.23
N THR A 313 9.94 -12.24 -17.43
CA THR A 313 9.36 -12.50 -18.75
C THR A 313 8.61 -11.27 -19.26
N PRO A 314 8.87 -10.80 -20.49
CA PRO A 314 8.03 -9.80 -21.12
C PRO A 314 6.64 -10.38 -21.33
N ALA A 315 5.63 -9.76 -20.72
CA ALA A 315 4.25 -10.15 -20.96
C ALA A 315 3.78 -9.64 -22.33
N THR A 316 2.88 -10.39 -22.96
CA THR A 316 2.21 -9.97 -24.20
C THR A 316 1.35 -8.74 -23.93
N VAL A 317 1.56 -7.69 -24.73
CA VAL A 317 0.86 -6.42 -24.58
C VAL A 317 -0.32 -6.38 -25.54
N ASP A 318 -1.51 -6.10 -25.01
CA ASP A 318 -2.67 -5.75 -25.83
C ASP A 318 -2.46 -4.35 -26.43
N THR A 319 -2.06 -4.31 -27.70
CA THR A 319 -1.71 -3.07 -28.38
C THR A 319 -2.93 -2.17 -28.57
N ASP A 320 -4.12 -2.74 -28.79
CA ASP A 320 -5.34 -1.96 -29.04
C ASP A 320 -5.75 -1.18 -27.79
N SER A 321 -5.76 -1.87 -26.63
CA SER A 321 -6.04 -1.24 -25.34
C SER A 321 -5.03 -0.14 -24.99
N VAL A 322 -3.76 -0.32 -25.35
CA VAL A 322 -2.72 0.70 -25.14
C VAL A 322 -2.97 1.94 -26.00
N GLN A 323 -3.32 1.77 -27.28
CA GLN A 323 -3.49 2.87 -28.23
C GLN A 323 -4.74 3.71 -27.97
N GLN A 324 -5.76 3.19 -27.26
CA GLN A 324 -6.96 3.97 -26.90
C GLN A 324 -6.63 5.26 -26.12
N GLU A 325 -5.53 5.27 -25.37
CA GLU A 325 -5.08 6.42 -24.59
C GLU A 325 -3.98 7.25 -25.27
N ALA A 326 -3.56 6.88 -26.48
CA ALA A 326 -2.64 7.71 -27.27
C ALA A 326 -3.33 9.00 -27.69
N LYS A 327 -2.59 10.11 -27.67
CA LYS A 327 -3.02 11.35 -28.33
C LYS A 327 -3.05 11.10 -29.83
N PRO A 328 -4.02 11.66 -30.56
CA PRO A 328 -3.97 11.63 -32.01
C PRO A 328 -2.67 12.30 -32.48
N PRO A 329 -2.06 11.80 -33.57
CA PRO A 329 -0.90 12.46 -34.15
C PRO A 329 -1.28 13.92 -34.49
N PRO A 330 -0.34 14.88 -34.38
CA PRO A 330 -0.61 16.24 -34.78
C PRO A 330 -1.09 16.27 -36.22
N MET A 331 -2.32 16.76 -36.46
CA MET A 331 -2.80 17.04 -37.80
C MET A 331 -2.11 18.31 -38.28
N PHE A 332 -1.18 18.17 -39.22
CA PHE A 332 -0.62 19.30 -39.94
C PHE A 332 -1.58 19.66 -41.06
N VAL A 333 -2.29 20.79 -40.90
CA VAL A 333 -3.05 21.39 -42.01
C VAL A 333 -2.08 22.32 -42.74
N LEU A 334 -1.62 21.90 -43.91
CA LEU A 334 -0.87 22.76 -44.81
C LEU A 334 -1.86 23.70 -45.51
N THR A 335 -2.01 24.91 -45.01
CA THR A 335 -2.80 25.94 -45.68
C THR A 335 -1.96 26.51 -46.82
N VAL A 336 -2.18 26.02 -48.04
CA VAL A 336 -1.65 26.67 -49.24
C VAL A 336 -2.50 27.89 -49.49
N THR A 337 -2.05 29.04 -49.02
CA THR A 337 -2.53 30.31 -49.55
C THR A 337 -1.92 30.45 -50.94
N ALA A 338 -2.73 30.30 -51.99
CA ALA A 338 -2.36 30.87 -53.28
C ALA A 338 -2.27 32.38 -53.05
N SER A 339 -1.05 32.91 -52.90
CA SER A 339 -0.88 34.31 -53.26
C SER A 339 -1.06 34.33 -54.78
N ASP A 340 -1.96 35.18 -55.27
CA ASP A 340 -1.89 35.69 -56.63
C ASP A 340 -0.63 36.60 -56.74
N ASP A 341 0.53 36.08 -56.32
CA ASP A 341 1.80 36.65 -56.69
C ASP A 341 2.02 36.25 -58.13
N ASP A 342 1.44 37.06 -58.99
CA ASP A 342 1.55 37.09 -60.43
C ASP A 342 2.98 37.44 -60.85
N TYR A 343 3.96 36.67 -60.35
CA TYR A 343 5.38 36.77 -60.73
C TYR A 343 5.56 36.58 -62.24
N ILE A 344 4.66 35.82 -62.87
CA ILE A 344 4.66 35.56 -64.31
C ILE A 344 4.27 36.82 -65.09
N ASN A 345 3.26 37.60 -64.66
CA ASN A 345 2.92 38.85 -65.36
C ASN A 345 3.73 40.07 -64.89
N ARG A 346 4.55 39.94 -63.82
CA ARG A 346 5.33 41.06 -63.26
C ARG A 346 6.43 41.58 -64.18
N PHE A 347 6.89 40.81 -65.18
CA PHE A 347 7.98 41.20 -66.08
C PHE A 347 7.69 41.03 -67.58
N SER A 348 6.48 40.64 -67.99
CA SER A 348 6.13 40.57 -69.43
C SER A 348 5.45 41.85 -69.91
N SER A 349 6.22 42.93 -69.99
CA SER A 349 5.91 44.03 -70.90
C SER A 349 7.22 44.62 -71.41
N PHE A 350 7.87 43.93 -72.35
CA PHE A 350 8.66 44.50 -73.45
C PHE A 350 8.96 43.43 -74.50
#